data_AF-V6JKF9-F1
#
_entry.id   AF-V6JKF9-F1
#
_cell.length_a   1.000
_cell.length_b   1.000
_cell.length_c   1.000
_cell.angle_alpha   90.00
_cell.angle_beta   90.00
_cell.angle_gamma   90.00
#
_symmetry.space_group_name_H-M   'P 1'
#
loop_
_entity.id
_entity.type
_entity.pdbx_description
1 polymer ?
#
loop_
_entity_poly.entity_id
_entity_poly.type
_entity_poly.pdbx_seq_one_letter_code
_entity_poly.pdbx_strand_id
1 'polypeptide(L)'
;MDNLSAHKGNDIRRRAKKHKVELCFTPTYASWANPIEAHFGPLRQFTIANSNHPNHTVQTRTLHAYLHWRNANARHRDVLAAERKERARIRSEKGIRWGGRPLKTAA
;
A
#
# COMPACT_ATOMS: atom_id res chain seq x y z
N MET A 1 9.13 0.84 -4.64
CA MET A 1 8.22 -0.28 -5.01
C MET A 1 8.68 -1.52 -4.26
N ASP A 2 7.81 -2.50 -4.02
CA ASP A 2 8.24 -3.76 -3.42
C ASP A 2 9.19 -4.55 -4.35
N ASN A 3 9.87 -5.54 -3.79
CA ASN A 3 10.91 -6.31 -4.46
C ASN A 3 10.40 -7.52 -5.24
N LEU A 4 9.09 -7.60 -5.55
CA LEU A 4 8.48 -8.74 -6.23
C LEU A 4 9.19 -9.04 -7.56
N SER A 5 9.38 -10.32 -7.88
CA SER A 5 10.09 -10.75 -9.09
C SER A 5 9.48 -10.17 -10.37
N ALA A 6 8.15 -10.05 -10.42
CA ALA A 6 7.41 -9.43 -11.52
C ALA A 6 7.86 -7.99 -11.80
N HIS A 7 8.31 -7.23 -10.80
CA HIS A 7 8.75 -5.83 -10.94
C HIS A 7 10.16 -5.70 -11.53
N LYS A 8 10.90 -6.80 -11.69
CA LYS A 8 12.31 -6.81 -12.15
C LYS A 8 12.47 -7.33 -13.57
N GLY A 9 11.37 -7.65 -14.25
CA GLY A 9 11.39 -8.19 -15.61
C GLY A 9 12.09 -7.29 -16.62
N ASN A 10 12.61 -7.90 -17.68
CA ASN A 10 13.37 -7.20 -18.72
C ASN A 10 12.57 -6.06 -19.36
N ASP A 11 11.26 -6.25 -19.56
CA ASP A 11 10.42 -5.23 -20.19
C ASP A 11 10.22 -4.01 -19.29
N ILE A 12 10.07 -4.21 -17.98
CA ILE A 12 9.98 -3.12 -17.00
C ILE A 12 11.29 -2.34 -16.97
N ARG A 13 12.44 -3.02 -16.92
CA ARG A 13 13.76 -2.36 -16.95
C ARG A 13 13.99 -1.59 -18.25
N ARG A 14 13.60 -2.16 -19.39
CA ARG A 14 13.69 -1.51 -20.71
C ARG A 14 12.83 -0.25 -20.74
N ARG A 15 11.60 -0.32 -20.25
CA ARG A 15 10.69 0.83 -20.12
C ARG A 15 11.28 1.90 -19.21
N ALA A 16 11.77 1.52 -18.02
CA ALA A 16 12.37 2.44 -17.06
C ALA A 16 13.57 3.19 -17.67
N LYS A 17 14.48 2.48 -18.35
CA LYS A 17 15.61 3.08 -19.06
C LYS A 17 15.15 4.05 -20.17
N LYS A 18 14.17 3.65 -21.00
CA LYS A 18 13.62 4.49 -22.07
C LYS A 18 13.04 5.80 -21.53
N HIS A 19 12.40 5.75 -20.36
CA HIS A 19 11.73 6.90 -19.76
C HIS A 19 12.54 7.61 -18.67
N LYS A 20 13.83 7.27 -18.51
CA LYS A 20 14.72 7.86 -17.48
C LYS A 20 14.15 7.73 -16.06
N VAL A 21 13.50 6.60 -15.76
CA VAL A 21 12.96 6.27 -14.44
C VAL A 21 13.94 5.36 -13.70
N GLU A 22 14.27 5.72 -12.46
CA GLU A 22 15.03 4.87 -11.56
C GLU A 22 14.10 3.94 -10.76
N LEU A 23 14.47 2.67 -10.64
CA LEU A 23 13.70 1.68 -9.90
C LEU A 23 14.29 1.48 -8.50
N CYS A 24 13.64 2.05 -7.48
CA CYS A 24 14.03 1.90 -6.08
C CYS A 24 13.15 0.82 -5.40
N PHE A 25 13.78 -0.31 -5.05
CA PHE A 25 13.11 -1.44 -4.40
C PHE A 25 13.24 -1.37 -2.88
N THR A 26 12.15 -1.64 -2.17
CA THR A 26 12.20 -1.85 -0.72
C THR A 26 12.82 -3.23 -0.41
N PRO A 27 13.53 -3.41 0.71
CA PRO A 27 14.01 -4.72 1.12
C PRO A 27 12.87 -5.75 1.29
N THR A 28 13.23 -7.03 1.29
CA THR A 28 12.28 -8.13 1.56
C THR A 28 11.68 -7.95 2.96
N TYR A 29 10.36 -8.15 3.07
CA TYR A 29 9.61 -7.98 4.33
C TYR A 29 9.68 -6.56 4.93
N ALA A 30 9.79 -5.54 4.08
CA ALA A 30 9.80 -4.14 4.48
C ALA A 30 8.57 -3.37 3.94
N SER A 31 7.36 -3.93 4.10
CA SER A 31 6.07 -3.24 3.87
C SER A 31 6.04 -1.88 4.56
N TRP A 32 6.62 -1.79 5.76
CA TRP A 32 6.73 -0.55 6.52
C TRP A 32 7.52 0.58 5.85
N ALA A 33 8.39 0.25 4.89
CA ALA A 33 9.13 1.21 4.09
C ALA A 33 8.43 1.54 2.75
N ASN A 34 7.35 0.84 2.39
CA ASN A 34 6.62 1.07 1.15
C ASN A 34 5.52 2.14 1.37
N PRO A 35 5.65 3.37 0.83
CA PRO A 35 4.74 4.48 1.16
C PRO A 35 3.28 4.24 0.78
N ILE A 36 3.02 3.40 -0.24
CA ILE A 36 1.66 3.16 -0.71
C ILE A 36 0.82 2.30 0.25
N GLU A 37 1.46 1.50 1.10
CA GLU A 37 0.78 0.59 2.03
C GLU A 37 -0.18 1.32 2.97
N ALA A 38 0.20 2.53 3.41
CA ALA A 38 -0.59 3.37 4.29
C ALA A 38 -1.97 3.75 3.70
N HIS A 39 -2.12 3.74 2.39
CA HIS A 39 -3.36 4.10 1.72
C HIS A 39 -4.32 2.92 1.56
N PHE A 40 -3.83 1.68 1.62
CA PHE A 40 -4.68 0.50 1.41
C PHE A 40 -5.62 0.22 2.59
N GLY A 41 -5.24 0.59 3.82
CA GLY A 41 -6.11 0.47 4.99
C GLY A 41 -7.45 1.21 4.83
N PRO A 42 -7.44 2.55 4.64
CA PRO A 42 -8.64 3.33 4.38
C PRO A 42 -9.42 2.83 3.17
N LEU A 43 -8.74 2.51 2.06
CA LEU A 43 -9.40 2.00 0.86
C LEU A 43 -10.19 0.73 1.16
N ARG A 44 -9.59 -0.27 1.81
CA ARG A 44 -10.31 -1.48 2.23
C ARG A 44 -11.47 -1.17 3.19
N GLN A 45 -11.24 -0.29 4.16
CA GLN A 45 -12.25 0.08 5.14
C GLN A 45 -13.50 0.71 4.50
N PHE A 46 -13.32 1.61 3.54
CA PHE A 46 -14.44 2.38 2.98
C PHE A 46 -15.09 1.73 1.76
N THR A 47 -14.42 0.79 1.08
CA THR A 47 -14.95 0.21 -0.17
C THR A 47 -15.18 -1.29 -0.12
N ILE A 48 -14.57 -2.01 0.83
CA ILE A 48 -14.60 -3.48 0.89
C ILE A 48 -15.20 -3.98 2.20
N ALA A 49 -14.81 -3.39 3.34
CA ALA A 49 -15.28 -3.85 4.64
C ALA A 49 -16.80 -3.79 4.74
N ASN A 50 -17.43 -4.90 5.15
CA ASN A 50 -18.88 -5.05 5.28
C ASN A 50 -19.69 -4.73 4.01
N SER A 51 -19.08 -4.87 2.82
CA SER A 51 -19.75 -4.69 1.54
C SER A 51 -20.04 -6.03 0.86
N ASN A 52 -21.14 -6.10 0.11
CA ASN A 52 -21.46 -7.23 -0.76
C ASN A 52 -21.66 -6.72 -2.20
N HIS A 53 -20.57 -6.71 -2.97
CA HIS A 53 -20.63 -6.30 -4.38
C HIS A 53 -21.07 -7.47 -5.24
N PRO A 54 -22.06 -7.31 -6.14
CA PRO A 54 -22.58 -8.41 -6.94
C PRO A 54 -21.58 -8.94 -7.98
N ASN A 55 -20.55 -8.15 -8.34
CA ASN A 55 -19.45 -8.57 -9.21
C ASN A 55 -18.24 -7.60 -9.10
N HIS A 56 -17.12 -7.99 -9.71
CA HIS A 56 -15.89 -7.20 -9.71
C HIS A 56 -15.99 -5.85 -10.43
N THR A 57 -16.88 -5.71 -11.41
CA THR A 57 -17.07 -4.44 -12.12
C THR A 57 -17.68 -3.39 -11.17
N VAL A 58 -18.68 -3.79 -10.38
CA VAL A 58 -19.29 -2.90 -9.37
C VAL A 58 -18.28 -2.55 -8.28
N GLN A 59 -17.52 -3.53 -7.78
CA GLN A 59 -16.45 -3.28 -6.81
C GLN A 59 -15.42 -2.27 -7.34
N THR A 60 -15.00 -2.41 -8.60
CA THR A 60 -14.03 -1.51 -9.26
C THR A 60 -14.58 -0.08 -9.36
N ARG A 61 -15.86 0.08 -9.73
CA ARG A 61 -16.51 1.40 -9.78
C ARG A 61 -16.56 2.06 -8.41
N THR A 62 -16.91 1.30 -7.36
CA THR A 62 -16.93 1.81 -5.98
C THR A 62 -15.54 2.22 -5.51
N LEU A 63 -14.51 1.43 -5.83
CA LEU A 63 -13.11 1.78 -5.56
C LEU A 63 -12.71 3.10 -6.23
N HIS A 64 -13.03 3.27 -7.52
CA HIS A 64 -12.73 4.51 -8.25
C HIS A 64 -13.49 5.71 -7.69
N ALA A 65 -14.79 5.56 -7.41
CA ALA A 65 -15.61 6.61 -6.82
C ALA A 65 -15.03 7.09 -5.47
N TYR A 66 -14.62 6.15 -4.61
CA TYR A 66 -13.94 6.47 -3.37
C TYR A 66 -12.61 7.19 -3.60
N LEU A 67 -11.76 6.73 -4.55
CA LEU A 67 -10.48 7.38 -4.83
C LEU A 67 -10.68 8.82 -5.33
N HIS A 68 -11.63 9.06 -6.22
CA HIS A 68 -11.98 10.40 -6.68
C HIS A 68 -12.46 11.28 -5.52
N TRP A 69 -13.41 10.78 -4.73
CA TRP A 69 -13.94 11.52 -3.59
C TRP A 69 -12.85 11.81 -2.54
N ARG A 70 -12.02 10.82 -2.18
CA ARG A 70 -10.93 10.97 -1.21
C ARG A 70 -9.93 12.03 -1.66
N ASN A 71 -9.56 12.03 -2.95
CA ASN A 71 -8.61 12.99 -3.49
C ASN A 71 -9.18 14.42 -3.50
N ALA A 72 -10.49 14.58 -3.77
CA ALA A 72 -11.18 15.87 -3.64
C ALA A 72 -11.35 16.30 -2.17
N ASN A 73 -11.43 15.35 -1.24
CA ASN A 73 -11.67 15.56 0.18
C ASN A 73 -10.45 15.16 1.03
N ALA A 74 -9.24 15.56 0.61
CA ALA A 74 -7.97 15.12 1.22
C ALA A 74 -7.83 15.42 2.73
N ARG A 75 -8.63 16.35 3.26
CA ARG A 75 -8.65 16.73 4.70
C ARG A 75 -9.81 16.13 5.48
N HIS A 76 -10.58 15.21 4.89
CA HIS A 76 -11.70 14.58 5.59
C HIS A 76 -11.21 13.85 6.84
N ARG A 77 -11.83 14.17 7.99
CA ARG A 77 -11.38 13.70 9.32
C ARG A 77 -11.24 12.18 9.40
N ASP A 78 -12.21 11.44 8.89
CA ASP A 78 -12.24 9.99 9.03
C ASP A 78 -11.24 9.28 8.11
N VAL A 79 -10.95 9.87 6.95
CA VAL A 79 -9.89 9.40 6.04
C VAL A 79 -8.53 9.57 6.72
N LEU A 80 -8.27 10.75 7.29
CA LEU A 80 -7.03 11.03 8.01
C LEU A 80 -6.88 10.13 9.25
N ALA A 81 -7.97 9.86 9.97
CA ALA A 81 -7.96 8.94 11.11
C ALA A 81 -7.61 7.50 10.68
N ALA A 82 -8.24 7.01 9.61
CA ALA A 82 -7.95 5.68 9.05
C ALA A 82 -6.51 5.58 8.54
N GLU A 83 -6.00 6.60 7.85
CA GLU A 83 -4.61 6.64 7.38
C GLU A 83 -3.61 6.65 8.54
N ARG A 84 -3.87 7.41 9.60
CA ARG A 84 -3.01 7.41 10.80
C ARG A 84 -3.00 6.04 11.47
N LYS A 85 -4.15 5.39 11.61
CA LYS A 85 -4.27 4.04 12.17
C LYS A 85 -3.48 3.03 11.34
N GLU A 86 -3.63 3.06 10.03
CA GLU A 86 -2.92 2.14 9.14
C GLU A 86 -1.41 2.40 9.15
N ARG A 87 -0.95 3.65 9.16
CA ARG A 87 0.47 3.99 9.31
C ARG A 87 1.04 3.49 10.64
N ALA A 88 0.29 3.60 11.74
CA ALA A 88 0.73 3.08 13.03
C ALA A 88 0.87 1.55 12.99
N ARG A 89 -0.12 0.85 12.42
CA ARG A 89 -0.08 -0.60 12.21
C ARG A 89 1.13 -1.01 11.39
N ILE A 90 1.34 -0.39 10.24
CA ILE A 90 2.44 -0.69 9.33
C ILE A 90 3.80 -0.42 9.98
N ARG A 91 3.98 0.71 10.68
CA ARG A 91 5.24 1.00 11.39
C ARG A 91 5.53 0.01 12.50
N SER A 92 4.52 -0.56 13.14
CA SER A 92 4.70 -1.61 14.16
C SER A 92 5.35 -2.87 13.58
N GLU A 93 5.28 -3.11 12.27
CA GLU A 93 5.94 -4.23 11.59
C GLU A 93 7.46 -4.04 11.48
N LYS A 94 7.96 -2.81 11.68
CA LYS A 94 9.40 -2.55 11.69
C LYS A 94 10.05 -3.28 12.86
N GLY A 95 11.07 -4.07 12.58
CA GLY A 95 11.74 -4.84 13.62
C GLY A 95 11.07 -6.19 13.89
N ILE A 96 10.01 -6.58 13.18
CA ILE A 96 9.38 -7.89 13.32
C ILE A 96 9.89 -8.83 12.22
N ARG A 97 10.34 -10.03 12.60
CA ARG A 97 10.65 -11.12 11.67
C ARG A 97 9.38 -11.85 11.26
N TRP A 98 9.47 -12.56 10.14
CA TRP A 98 8.48 -13.56 9.76
C TRP A 98 8.19 -14.52 10.93
N GLY A 99 6.90 -14.76 11.22
CA GLY A 99 6.46 -15.50 12.41
C GLY A 99 6.26 -14.67 13.68
N GLY A 100 6.31 -13.33 13.61
CA GLY A 100 5.95 -12.44 14.72
C GLY A 100 7.05 -12.22 15.77
N ARG A 101 8.27 -12.72 15.53
CA ARG A 101 9.38 -12.62 16.49
C ARG A 101 10.12 -11.29 16.32
N PRO A 102 10.41 -10.53 17.39
CA PRO A 102 11.24 -9.33 17.30
C PRO A 102 12.65 -9.62 16.76
N LEU A 103 13.19 -8.70 15.98
CA LEU A 103 14.60 -8.63 15.62
C LEU A 103 15.40 -8.32 16.88
N LYS A 104 16.52 -9.04 17.10
CA LYS A 104 17.46 -8.69 18.16
C LYS A 104 17.96 -7.26 17.91
N THR A 105 17.83 -6.39 18.91
CA THR A 105 18.49 -5.09 18.90
C THR A 105 19.98 -5.33 18.75
N ALA A 106 20.60 -4.77 17.71
CA ALA A 106 22.06 -4.78 17.62
C ALA A 106 22.62 -3.98 18.80
N ALA A 107 23.64 -4.53 19.47
CA ALA A 107 24.34 -3.89 20.57
C ALA A 107 25.11 -2.64 20.09
#